data_AF-A0A1W9L502-F1
#
_entry.id   AF-A0A1W9L502-F1
#
_cell.length_a   1.000
_cell.length_b   1.000
_cell.length_c   1.000
_cell.angle_alpha   90.00
_cell.angle_beta   90.00
_cell.angle_gamma   90.00
#
_symmetry.space_group_name_H-M   'P 1'
#
loop_
_entity.id
_entity.type
_entity.pdbx_description
1 polymer ?
#
loop_
_entity_poly.entity_id
_entity_poly.type
_entity_poly.pdbx_seq_one_letter_code
_entity_poly.pdbx_strand_id
1 'polypeptide(L)'
;MTVTNKKIDEWLNMPKKVTKSPKKELVSRQGSLRNDFECESTDGNEKFRVFIRILEALQEDFSIGLDYIDKQGKSFCLIRCNGKHGLHRNHQPGAIPFDGFHIHLATEGAINNGESPEQFAEPTKEYTTWQDALSHFVKMTHIHDADKYFPFLRQPNLFS
;
A
#
# COMPACT_ATOMS: atom_id res chain seq x y z
N MET A 1 19.38 -11.27 -1.66
CA MET A 1 19.51 -9.93 -1.06
C MET A 1 19.10 -10.08 0.39
N THR A 2 19.93 -9.66 1.34
CA THR A 2 19.51 -9.53 2.74
C THR A 2 18.88 -8.16 2.90
N VAL A 3 17.61 -8.11 3.29
CA VAL A 3 16.87 -6.86 3.54
C VAL A 3 16.91 -6.58 5.03
N THR A 4 17.16 -5.32 5.41
CA THR A 4 17.11 -4.90 6.82
C THR A 4 15.93 -3.98 7.07
N ASN A 5 15.47 -3.87 8.32
CA ASN A 5 14.43 -2.90 8.69
C ASN A 5 14.83 -1.47 8.28
N LYS A 6 16.10 -1.10 8.46
CA LYS A 6 16.63 0.18 7.97
C LYS A 6 16.39 0.36 6.47
N LYS A 7 16.59 -0.69 5.66
CA LYS A 7 16.40 -0.62 4.21
C LYS A 7 14.91 -0.54 3.83
N ILE A 8 14.05 -1.24 4.56
CA ILE A 8 12.58 -1.11 4.43
C ILE A 8 12.15 0.33 4.72
N ASP A 9 12.64 0.89 5.83
CA ASP A 9 12.35 2.27 6.23
C ASP A 9 12.85 3.28 5.19
N GLU A 10 14.05 3.08 4.62
CA GLU A 10 14.56 3.88 3.52
C GLU A 10 13.64 3.82 2.30
N TRP A 11 13.22 2.63 1.86
CA TRP A 11 12.32 2.46 0.71
C TRP A 11 10.93 3.07 0.94
N LEU A 12 10.39 2.97 2.15
CA LEU A 12 9.12 3.59 2.49
C LEU A 12 9.22 5.12 2.48
N ASN A 13 10.26 5.69 3.08
CA ASN A 13 10.38 7.13 3.31
C ASN A 13 11.06 7.91 2.17
N MET A 14 11.69 7.25 1.21
CA MET A 14 12.30 7.98 0.09
C MET A 14 11.23 8.65 -0.78
N PRO A 15 11.47 9.90 -1.23
CA PRO A 15 10.67 10.57 -2.26
C PRO A 15 10.51 9.73 -3.53
N LYS A 16 9.28 9.60 -4.02
CA LYS A 16 8.93 8.84 -5.23
C LYS A 16 8.20 9.72 -6.23
N LYS A 17 8.39 9.44 -7.52
CA LYS A 17 7.65 10.07 -8.63
C LYS A 17 6.99 9.01 -9.51
N VAL A 18 5.79 9.29 -10.02
CA VAL A 18 5.07 8.38 -10.91
C VAL A 18 5.78 8.32 -12.28
N THR A 19 6.07 7.11 -12.76
CA THR A 19 6.73 6.85 -14.06
C THR A 19 5.78 6.27 -15.09
N LYS A 20 4.80 5.48 -14.62
CA LYS A 20 3.71 4.97 -15.46
C LYS A 20 2.39 5.33 -14.80
N SER A 21 1.64 6.21 -15.45
CA SER A 21 0.39 6.74 -14.90
C SER A 21 -0.65 5.65 -14.66
N PRO A 22 -1.49 5.79 -13.62
CA PRO A 22 -2.65 4.94 -13.45
C PRO A 22 -3.65 5.15 -14.58
N LYS A 23 -4.60 4.22 -14.71
CA LYS A 23 -5.75 4.41 -15.59
C LYS A 23 -6.61 5.57 -15.10
N LYS A 24 -7.28 6.26 -16.02
CA LYS A 24 -8.21 7.36 -15.70
C LYS A 24 -9.35 6.91 -14.79
N GLU A 25 -9.80 5.66 -14.97
CA GLU A 25 -10.87 5.05 -14.21
C GLU A 25 -10.43 3.69 -13.66
N LEU A 26 -11.03 3.30 -12.54
CA LEU A 26 -10.92 1.95 -12.03
C LEU A 26 -11.57 0.97 -13.03
N VAL A 27 -10.94 -0.17 -13.26
CA VAL A 27 -11.44 -1.18 -14.20
C VAL A 27 -11.97 -2.38 -13.45
N SER A 28 -13.23 -2.75 -13.69
CA SER A 28 -13.82 -3.98 -13.17
C SER A 28 -13.08 -5.21 -13.70
N ARG A 29 -12.68 -6.09 -12.80
CA ARG A 29 -12.05 -7.38 -13.10
C ARG A 29 -12.31 -8.38 -12.00
N GLN A 30 -13.09 -9.41 -12.32
CA GLN A 30 -13.44 -10.52 -11.41
C GLN A 30 -14.12 -10.02 -10.12
N GLY A 31 -15.10 -9.11 -10.25
CA GLY A 31 -15.84 -8.56 -9.11
C GLY A 31 -15.04 -7.58 -8.25
N SER A 32 -13.90 -7.08 -8.74
CA SER A 32 -13.16 -6.00 -8.09
C SER A 32 -12.82 -4.91 -9.08
N LEU A 33 -12.99 -3.66 -8.66
CA LEU A 33 -12.44 -2.48 -9.32
C LEU A 33 -10.93 -2.44 -9.08
N ARG A 34 -10.15 -2.27 -10.15
CA ARG A 34 -8.68 -2.29 -10.08
C ARG A 34 -8.04 -1.12 -10.80
N ASN A 35 -6.95 -0.63 -10.22
CA ASN A 35 -6.03 0.29 -10.88
C ASN A 35 -4.61 -0.01 -10.38
N ASP A 36 -3.61 0.41 -11.14
CA ASP A 36 -2.21 0.24 -10.78
C ASP A 36 -1.36 1.29 -11.49
N PHE A 37 -0.24 1.63 -10.89
CA PHE A 37 0.74 2.56 -11.46
C PHE A 37 2.14 2.18 -11.00
N GLU A 38 3.15 2.70 -11.70
CA GLU A 38 4.55 2.50 -11.31
C GLU A 38 5.15 3.82 -10.89
N CYS A 39 6.04 3.76 -9.91
CA CYS A 39 6.83 4.89 -9.45
C CYS A 39 8.28 4.48 -9.22
N GLU A 40 9.16 5.47 -9.19
CA GLU A 40 10.56 5.28 -8.86
C GLU A 40 11.01 6.33 -7.85
N SER A 41 12.10 6.07 -7.14
CA SER A 41 12.75 7.07 -6.31
C SER A 41 13.15 8.29 -7.15
N THR A 42 13.19 9.49 -6.57
CA THR A 42 13.48 10.70 -7.35
C THR A 42 14.83 10.67 -8.08
N ASP A 43 15.81 9.93 -7.53
CA ASP A 43 17.12 9.68 -8.14
C ASP A 43 17.11 8.58 -9.22
N GLY A 44 15.99 7.88 -9.42
CA GLY A 44 15.80 6.82 -10.41
C GLY A 44 16.40 5.47 -10.07
N ASN A 45 16.95 5.29 -8.86
CA ASN A 45 17.69 4.09 -8.48
C ASN A 45 16.81 2.91 -8.01
N GLU A 46 15.63 3.20 -7.47
CA GLU A 46 14.73 2.21 -6.87
C GLU A 46 13.36 2.25 -7.55
N LYS A 47 12.79 1.06 -7.82
CA LYS A 47 11.54 0.91 -8.56
C LYS A 47 10.44 0.36 -7.68
N PHE A 48 9.23 0.80 -7.94
CA PHE A 48 8.05 0.46 -7.18
C PHE A 48 6.82 0.28 -8.07
N ARG A 49 5.87 -0.52 -7.58
CA ARG A 49 4.53 -0.62 -8.14
C ARG A 49 3.50 -0.35 -7.06
N VAL A 50 2.49 0.44 -7.41
CA VAL A 50 1.31 0.61 -6.58
C VAL A 50 0.16 -0.16 -7.21
N PHE A 51 -0.57 -0.90 -6.39
CA PHE A 51 -1.82 -1.54 -6.78
C PHE A 51 -2.97 -1.03 -5.93
N ILE A 52 -4.15 -0.93 -6.56
CA ILE A 52 -5.42 -0.56 -5.94
C ILE A 52 -6.43 -1.64 -6.34
N ARG A 53 -7.09 -2.23 -5.35
CA ARG A 53 -8.19 -3.18 -5.53
C ARG A 53 -9.32 -2.81 -4.58
N ILE A 54 -10.55 -2.75 -5.09
CA ILE A 54 -11.75 -2.51 -4.29
C ILE A 54 -12.78 -3.58 -4.68
N LEU A 55 -13.35 -4.28 -3.71
CA LEU A 55 -14.41 -5.25 -3.97
C LEU A 55 -15.67 -4.50 -4.42
N GLU A 56 -16.25 -4.89 -5.56
CA GLU A 56 -17.39 -4.16 -6.15
C GLU A 56 -18.65 -4.26 -5.28
N ALA A 57 -18.87 -5.43 -4.67
CA ALA A 57 -20.03 -5.69 -3.83
C ALA A 57 -19.95 -5.02 -2.45
N LEU A 58 -18.74 -4.66 -1.99
CA LEU A 58 -18.50 -4.06 -0.67
C LEU A 58 -17.26 -3.19 -0.73
N GLN A 59 -17.44 -1.88 -0.95
CA GLN A 59 -16.31 -0.96 -1.11
C GLN A 59 -15.45 -0.78 0.14
N GLU A 60 -15.96 -1.20 1.30
CA GLU A 60 -15.19 -1.24 2.56
C GLU A 60 -14.13 -2.35 2.53
N ASP A 61 -14.23 -3.34 1.65
CA ASP A 61 -13.19 -4.34 1.35
C ASP A 61 -12.34 -3.82 0.18
N PHE A 62 -11.18 -3.28 0.53
CA PHE A 62 -10.21 -2.79 -0.43
C PHE A 62 -8.79 -3.09 0.01
N SER A 63 -7.86 -2.93 -0.91
CA SER A 63 -6.43 -3.08 -0.69
C SER A 63 -5.65 -2.12 -1.56
N ILE A 64 -4.76 -1.34 -0.95
CA ILE A 64 -3.86 -0.39 -1.61
C ILE A 64 -2.46 -0.66 -1.11
N GLY A 65 -1.55 -1.08 -1.99
CA GLY A 65 -0.21 -1.50 -1.58
C GLY A 65 0.91 -0.94 -2.43
N LEU A 66 2.09 -0.87 -1.81
CA LEU A 66 3.36 -0.49 -2.44
C LEU A 66 4.26 -1.72 -2.50
N ASP A 67 4.55 -2.18 -3.69
CA ASP A 67 5.57 -3.20 -3.94
C ASP A 67 6.90 -2.52 -4.25
N TYR A 68 7.98 -2.99 -3.62
CA TYR A 68 9.34 -2.77 -4.10
C TYR A 68 9.65 -3.74 -5.24
N ILE A 69 10.37 -3.30 -6.26
CA ILE A 69 10.85 -4.13 -7.37
C ILE A 69 12.37 -4.10 -7.37
N ASP A 70 13.00 -5.26 -7.15
CA ASP A 70 14.45 -5.38 -7.17
C ASP A 70 15.03 -5.32 -8.60
N LYS A 71 16.36 -5.27 -8.69
CA LYS A 71 17.08 -5.19 -9.98
C LYS A 71 16.89 -6.43 -10.87
N GLN A 72 16.41 -7.55 -10.32
CA GLN A 72 16.10 -8.79 -11.04
C GLN A 72 14.62 -8.86 -11.45
N GLY A 73 13.81 -7.86 -11.09
CA GLY A 73 12.38 -7.81 -11.36
C GLY A 73 11.53 -8.57 -10.36
N LYS A 74 12.12 -9.12 -9.28
CA LYS A 74 11.34 -9.71 -8.19
C LYS A 74 10.73 -8.59 -7.37
N SER A 75 9.47 -8.75 -6.98
CA SER A 75 8.77 -7.77 -6.16
C SER A 75 8.30 -8.33 -4.83
N PHE A 76 8.13 -7.43 -3.87
CA PHE A 76 7.47 -7.72 -2.61
C PHE A 76 6.78 -6.49 -2.02
N CYS A 77 5.70 -6.71 -1.29
CA CYS A 77 4.89 -5.66 -0.68
C CYS A 77 5.61 -5.08 0.54
N LEU A 78 5.86 -3.77 0.55
CA LEU A 78 6.43 -3.02 1.67
C LEU A 78 5.35 -2.60 2.67
N ILE A 79 4.22 -2.13 2.16
CA ILE A 79 3.12 -1.61 2.96
C ILE A 79 1.80 -1.79 2.22
N ARG A 80 0.73 -2.09 2.96
CA ARG A 80 -0.61 -2.25 2.40
C ARG A 80 -1.68 -1.69 3.32
N CYS A 81 -2.41 -0.69 2.85
CA CYS A 81 -3.60 -0.17 3.51
C CYS A 81 -4.81 -1.02 3.10
N ASN A 82 -5.50 -1.59 4.08
CA ASN A 82 -6.60 -2.51 3.86
C ASN A 82 -7.91 -2.00 4.46
N GLY A 83 -8.96 -2.30 3.72
CA GLY A 83 -10.35 -2.21 4.15
C GLY A 83 -10.71 -3.21 5.24
N LYS A 84 -12.00 -3.27 5.58
CA LYS A 84 -12.56 -4.32 6.43
C LYS A 84 -12.73 -5.58 5.59
N HIS A 85 -11.86 -6.58 5.80
CA HIS A 85 -11.96 -7.88 5.13
C HIS A 85 -12.00 -9.06 6.12
N GLY A 86 -12.42 -8.78 7.36
CA GLY A 86 -12.63 -9.77 8.42
C GLY A 86 -11.52 -9.76 9.48
N LEU A 87 -11.57 -10.77 10.35
CA LEU A 87 -10.68 -10.89 11.49
C LEU A 87 -9.24 -11.14 11.06
N HIS A 88 -8.34 -10.22 11.39
CA HIS A 88 -6.89 -10.36 11.23
C HIS A 88 -6.24 -10.77 12.55
N ARG A 89 -5.17 -11.56 12.47
CA ARG A 89 -4.33 -11.92 13.62
C ARG A 89 -2.88 -12.00 13.20
N ASN A 90 -2.02 -11.23 13.88
CA ASN A 90 -0.57 -11.33 13.69
C ASN A 90 -0.04 -12.68 14.18
N HIS A 91 1.03 -13.20 13.57
CA HIS A 91 1.60 -14.51 13.91
C HIS A 91 2.31 -14.58 15.26
N GLN A 92 2.64 -13.43 15.86
CA GLN A 92 3.36 -13.38 17.13
C GLN A 92 2.55 -14.08 18.25
N PRO A 93 3.20 -14.89 19.12
CA PRO A 93 2.53 -15.51 20.26
C PRO A 93 1.82 -14.48 21.12
N GLY A 94 0.55 -14.75 21.47
CA GLY A 94 -0.27 -13.84 22.27
C GLY A 94 -0.90 -12.68 21.49
N ALA A 95 -0.71 -12.59 20.17
CA ALA A 95 -1.36 -11.57 19.35
C ALA A 95 -2.89 -11.66 19.46
N ILE A 96 -3.49 -10.52 19.84
CA ILE A 96 -4.93 -10.32 19.95
C ILE A 96 -5.48 -10.08 18.53
N PRO A 97 -6.46 -10.88 18.08
CA PRO A 97 -7.11 -10.63 16.80
C PRO A 97 -7.84 -9.28 16.78
N PHE A 98 -7.89 -8.65 15.62
CA PHE A 98 -8.66 -7.42 15.42
C PHE A 98 -9.41 -7.46 14.09
N ASP A 99 -10.50 -6.71 14.02
CA ASP A 99 -11.31 -6.52 12.82
C ASP A 99 -11.45 -5.02 12.57
N GLY A 100 -11.48 -4.62 11.30
CA GLY A 100 -11.51 -3.22 10.90
C GLY A 100 -10.46 -2.87 9.85
N PHE A 101 -10.31 -1.56 9.62
CA PHE A 101 -9.25 -1.01 8.77
C PHE A 101 -7.89 -1.22 9.42
N HIS A 102 -6.88 -1.55 8.62
CA HIS A 102 -5.54 -1.85 9.13
C HIS A 102 -4.46 -1.72 8.07
N ILE A 103 -3.24 -1.52 8.52
CA ILE A 103 -2.06 -1.36 7.68
C ILE A 103 -1.16 -2.57 7.89
N HIS A 104 -0.89 -3.31 6.82
CA HIS A 104 0.17 -4.31 6.83
C HIS A 104 1.53 -3.68 6.55
N LEU A 105 2.56 -4.15 7.23
CA LEU A 105 3.94 -3.68 7.12
C LEU A 105 4.88 -4.85 6.86
N ALA A 106 5.80 -4.65 5.92
CA ALA A 106 6.87 -5.59 5.68
C ALA A 106 7.81 -5.68 6.89
N THR A 107 8.28 -6.90 7.20
CA THR A 107 9.30 -7.11 8.22
C THR A 107 10.56 -7.74 7.63
N GLU A 108 11.72 -7.35 8.17
CA GLU A 108 13.02 -7.95 7.82
C GLU A 108 12.99 -9.48 7.92
N GLY A 109 12.43 -10.01 9.01
CA GLY A 109 12.32 -11.45 9.25
C GLY A 109 11.53 -12.16 8.16
N ALA A 110 10.32 -11.67 7.85
CA ALA A 110 9.46 -12.29 6.85
C ALA A 110 10.11 -12.28 5.45
N ILE A 111 10.70 -11.15 5.04
CA ILE A 111 11.36 -11.05 3.73
C ILE A 111 12.54 -12.04 3.63
N ASN A 112 13.42 -12.06 4.63
CA ASN A 112 14.62 -12.87 4.58
C ASN A 112 14.33 -14.38 4.71
N ASN A 113 13.22 -14.74 5.36
CA ASN A 113 12.75 -16.12 5.47
C ASN A 113 11.94 -16.58 4.24
N GLY A 114 11.65 -15.69 3.28
CA GLY A 114 10.84 -16.00 2.10
C GLY A 114 9.35 -16.17 2.41
N GLU A 115 8.89 -15.64 3.55
CA GLU A 115 7.49 -15.57 3.94
C GLU A 115 6.81 -14.38 3.24
N SER A 116 5.49 -14.24 3.39
CA SER A 116 4.79 -13.03 2.93
C SER A 116 5.29 -11.86 3.79
N PRO A 117 5.93 -10.83 3.20
CA PRO A 117 6.59 -9.79 3.97
C PRO A 117 5.68 -9.03 4.93
N GLU A 118 4.45 -8.78 4.48
CA GLU A 118 3.44 -7.94 5.09
C GLU A 118 2.51 -8.72 6.04
N GLN A 119 2.99 -9.77 6.71
CA GLN A 119 2.20 -10.56 7.67
C GLN A 119 1.84 -9.80 8.96
N PHE A 120 2.65 -8.81 9.33
CA PHE A 120 2.37 -7.94 10.46
C PHE A 120 1.42 -6.83 10.04
N ALA A 121 0.35 -6.60 10.80
CA ALA A 121 -0.55 -5.49 10.59
C ALA A 121 -0.98 -4.81 11.89
N GLU A 122 -1.31 -3.52 11.77
CA GLU A 122 -1.79 -2.69 12.86
C GLU A 122 -3.16 -2.09 12.51
N PRO A 123 -4.14 -2.11 13.43
CA PRO A 123 -5.43 -1.46 13.22
C PRO A 123 -5.24 0.06 13.09
N THR A 124 -6.04 0.70 12.25
CA THR A 124 -5.94 2.13 11.99
C THR A 124 -7.29 2.82 12.05
N LYS A 125 -7.25 4.12 12.39
CA LYS A 125 -8.40 5.04 12.33
C LYS A 125 -8.19 6.16 11.31
N GLU A 126 -7.07 6.13 10.59
CA GLU A 126 -6.64 7.19 9.68
C GLU A 126 -7.49 7.26 8.39
N TYR A 127 -8.24 6.20 8.10
CA TYR A 127 -9.12 6.12 6.95
C TYR A 127 -10.31 5.19 7.22
N THR A 128 -11.42 5.46 6.54
CA THR A 128 -12.61 4.60 6.53
C THR A 128 -13.15 4.32 5.12
N THR A 129 -12.59 4.98 4.11
CA THR A 129 -12.89 4.78 2.69
C THR A 129 -11.61 4.47 1.92
N TRP A 130 -11.73 3.89 0.72
CA TRP A 130 -10.55 3.63 -0.11
C TRP A 130 -9.89 4.93 -0.60
N GLN A 131 -10.65 6.02 -0.74
CA GLN A 131 -10.12 7.34 -1.10
C GLN A 131 -9.28 7.94 0.04
N ASP A 132 -9.78 7.88 1.27
CA ASP A 132 -9.02 8.30 2.45
C ASP A 132 -7.77 7.43 2.61
N ALA A 133 -7.90 6.12 2.39
CA ALA A 133 -6.78 5.20 2.44
C ALA A 133 -5.74 5.52 1.37
N LEU A 134 -6.14 5.89 0.14
CA LEU A 134 -5.21 6.32 -0.89
C LEU A 134 -4.52 7.63 -0.52
N SER A 135 -5.25 8.58 0.06
CA SER A 135 -4.70 9.85 0.55
C SER A 135 -3.66 9.63 1.65
N HIS A 136 -3.99 8.79 2.63
CA HIS A 136 -3.09 8.39 3.70
C HIS A 136 -1.87 7.63 3.16
N PHE A 137 -2.09 6.66 2.27
CA PHE A 137 -1.05 5.86 1.62
C PHE A 137 -0.04 6.72 0.85
N VAL A 138 -0.52 7.68 0.03
CA VAL A 138 0.35 8.57 -0.75
C VAL A 138 1.24 9.42 0.16
N LYS A 139 0.69 9.90 1.29
CA LYS A 139 1.46 10.64 2.31
C LYS A 139 2.52 9.75 2.97
N MET A 140 2.13 8.55 3.42
CA MET A 140 3.05 7.61 4.07
C MET A 140 4.18 7.14 3.16
N THR A 141 3.92 7.00 1.86
CA THR A 141 4.88 6.44 0.89
C THR A 141 5.65 7.51 0.11
N HIS A 142 5.44 8.79 0.42
CA HIS A 142 6.12 9.94 -0.20
C HIS A 142 6.05 9.94 -1.74
N ILE A 143 4.90 9.54 -2.30
CA ILE A 143 4.67 9.59 -3.74
C ILE A 143 4.22 11.00 -4.11
N HIS A 144 5.10 11.73 -4.79
CA HIS A 144 4.80 13.06 -5.31
C HIS A 144 3.93 12.96 -6.57
N ASP A 145 3.13 14.01 -6.79
CA ASP A 145 2.29 14.20 -7.99
C ASP A 145 1.13 13.20 -8.18
N ALA A 146 0.81 12.38 -7.18
CA ALA A 146 -0.34 11.47 -7.27
C ALA A 146 -1.67 12.23 -7.50
N ASP A 147 -1.77 13.46 -7.02
CA ASP A 147 -2.91 14.36 -7.19
C ASP A 147 -3.18 14.74 -8.66
N LYS A 148 -2.17 14.66 -9.54
CA LYS A 148 -2.33 14.84 -10.99
C LYS A 148 -3.22 13.75 -11.59
N TYR A 149 -3.25 12.58 -10.96
CA TYR A 149 -3.96 11.39 -11.44
C TYR A 149 -5.19 11.05 -10.61
N PHE A 150 -5.19 11.46 -9.35
CA PHE A 150 -6.31 11.29 -8.42
C PHE A 150 -6.72 12.67 -7.89
N PRO A 151 -7.55 13.43 -8.64
CA PRO A 151 -7.86 14.83 -8.29
C PRO A 151 -8.49 15.03 -6.92
N PHE A 152 -9.19 14.02 -6.39
CA PHE A 152 -9.76 14.05 -5.04
C PHE A 152 -8.71 14.18 -3.94
N LEU A 153 -7.44 13.84 -4.20
CA LEU A 153 -6.33 14.04 -3.26
C LEU A 153 -6.03 15.53 -2.98
N ARG A 154 -6.48 16.46 -3.84
CA ARG A 154 -6.32 17.90 -3.64
C ARG A 154 -7.32 18.49 -2.66
N GLN A 155 -8.42 17.79 -2.40
CA GLN A 155 -9.46 18.30 -1.52
C GLN A 155 -9.04 18.03 -0.07
N PRO A 156 -8.83 19.07 0.77
CA PRO A 156 -8.75 18.83 2.20
C PRO A 156 -10.09 18.27 2.65
N ASN A 157 -10.08 17.14 3.37
CA ASN A 157 -11.28 16.54 3.95
C ASN A 157 -12.04 17.63 4.70
N LEU A 158 -13.21 18.02 4.19
CA LEU A 158 -14.05 19.10 4.75
C LEU A 158 -14.79 18.67 6.02
N PHE A 159 -14.54 17.46 6.52
CA PHE A 159 -15.15 16.92 7.72
C PHE A 159 -14.08 16.20 8.54
N SER A 160 -13.55 16.92 9.53
CA SER A 160 -12.81 16.42 10.70
C SER A 160 -13.65 16.65 11.94
#